data_AF-A0A935PRY1-F1
#
_entry.id   AF-A0A935PRY1-F1
#
_cell.length_a   1.000
_cell.length_b   1.000
_cell.length_c   1.000
_cell.angle_alpha   90.00
_cell.angle_beta   90.00
_cell.angle_gamma   90.00
#
_symmetry.space_group_name_H-M   'P 1'
#
loop_
_entity.id
_entity.type
_entity.pdbx_description
1 polymer ?
#
loop_
_entity_poly.entity_id
_entity_poly.type
_entity_poly.pdbx_seq_one_letter_code
_entity_poly.pdbx_strand_id
1 'polypeptide(L)'
;MDVPFTNTTAFNVIGEHVGLIATGSTATDVAPINPATGQPYFTLRATGWGGGWAAGNVLRFNTVGALFPVWVVRTIQQGPETVPNDSFTLLIRGDVDRP
;
A
#
# COMPACT_ATOMS: atom_id res chain seq x y z
N MET A 1 6.56 3.63 -0.30
CA MET A 1 5.85 4.93 -0.22
C MET A 1 6.88 6.02 -0.35
N ASP A 2 6.61 7.00 -1.21
CA ASP A 2 7.42 8.19 -1.42
C ASP A 2 6.63 9.42 -1.05
N VAL A 3 7.24 10.30 -0.26
CA VAL A 3 6.66 11.59 0.14
C VAL A 3 7.56 12.72 -0.37
N PRO A 4 7.47 13.08 -1.67
CA PRO A 4 8.26 14.17 -2.21
C PRO A 4 7.69 15.53 -1.81
N PHE A 5 8.57 16.39 -1.32
CA PHE A 5 8.25 17.78 -1.02
C PHE A 5 8.18 18.61 -2.30
N THR A 6 7.11 19.39 -2.43
CA THR A 6 6.90 20.33 -3.54
C THR A 6 7.37 21.74 -3.19
N ASN A 7 7.47 22.05 -1.90
CA ASN A 7 8.14 23.24 -1.37
C ASN A 7 8.69 22.93 0.04
N THR A 8 8.93 23.94 0.89
CA THR A 8 9.48 23.75 2.23
C THR A 8 8.52 23.11 3.24
N THR A 9 7.21 23.12 2.96
CA THR A 9 6.18 22.63 3.89
C THR A 9 5.15 21.71 3.24
N ALA A 10 4.95 21.78 1.94
CA ALA A 10 3.96 21.01 1.19
C ALA A 10 4.61 19.79 0.52
N PHE A 11 3.87 18.69 0.49
CA PHE A 11 4.32 17.44 -0.08
C PHE A 11 3.17 16.65 -0.71
N ASN A 12 3.55 15.70 -1.57
CA ASN A 12 2.67 14.69 -2.11
C ASN A 12 2.93 13.35 -1.42
N VAL A 13 1.95 12.45 -1.42
CA VAL A 13 2.10 11.08 -0.91
C VAL A 13 1.82 10.12 -2.05
N ILE A 14 2.83 9.37 -2.46
CA ILE A 14 2.80 8.52 -3.65
C ILE A 14 3.12 7.08 -3.26
N GLY A 15 2.22 6.16 -3.62
CA GLY A 15 2.46 4.73 -3.53
C GLY A 15 2.93 4.17 -4.87
N GLU A 16 3.92 3.27 -4.82
CA GLU A 16 4.53 2.64 -5.99
C GLU A 16 3.50 1.99 -6.92
N HIS A 17 2.49 1.34 -6.34
CA HIS A 17 1.46 0.60 -7.08
C HIS A 17 0.13 1.35 -7.19
N VAL A 18 -0.04 2.48 -6.50
CA VAL A 18 -1.34 3.19 -6.37
C VAL A 18 -1.27 4.66 -6.81
N GLY A 19 -0.08 5.19 -7.13
CA GLY A 19 0.11 6.57 -7.54
C GLY A 19 -0.08 7.57 -6.40
N LEU A 20 -0.45 8.81 -6.73
CA LEU A 20 -0.73 9.87 -5.77
C LEU A 20 -2.01 9.55 -4.98
N ILE A 21 -1.86 9.36 -3.66
CA ILE A 21 -2.97 9.00 -2.77
C ILE A 21 -3.38 10.12 -1.82
N ALA A 22 -2.52 11.12 -1.61
CA ALA A 22 -2.84 12.32 -0.84
C ALA A 22 -1.86 13.45 -1.17
N THR A 23 -2.28 14.68 -0.87
CA THR A 23 -1.39 15.84 -0.73
C THR A 23 -1.47 16.34 0.70
N GLY A 24 -0.41 16.95 1.19
CA GLY A 24 -0.27 17.28 2.60
C GLY A 24 0.68 18.42 2.87
N SER A 25 0.73 18.80 4.15
CA SER A 25 1.70 19.78 4.65
C SER A 25 2.30 19.34 5.98
N THR A 26 3.46 19.89 6.33
CA THR A 26 4.11 19.63 7.61
C THR A 26 3.34 20.18 8.81
N ALA A 27 2.33 21.03 8.59
CA ALA A 27 1.54 21.64 9.65
C ALA A 27 0.38 20.77 10.15
N THR A 28 0.00 19.72 9.42
CA THR A 28 -1.21 18.93 9.69
C THR A 28 -0.97 17.44 9.53
N ASP A 29 -1.62 16.62 10.35
CA ASP A 29 -1.58 15.17 10.20
C ASP A 29 -2.16 14.75 8.84
N VAL A 30 -1.52 13.77 8.20
CA VAL A 30 -1.96 13.21 6.92
C VAL A 30 -2.13 11.71 7.06
N ALA A 31 -3.34 11.22 6.78
CA ALA A 31 -3.71 9.81 6.88
C ALA A 31 -4.46 9.37 5.60
N PRO A 32 -3.74 9.01 4.52
CA PRO A 32 -4.35 8.63 3.25
C PRO A 32 -5.22 7.38 3.42
N ILE A 33 -6.48 7.44 2.99
CA ILE A 33 -7.44 6.34 3.12
C ILE A 33 -7.20 5.27 2.06
N ASN A 34 -7.18 4.01 2.50
CA ASN A 34 -7.21 2.87 1.61
C ASN A 34 -8.65 2.62 1.13
N PRO A 35 -8.96 2.77 -0.18
CA PRO A 35 -10.31 2.56 -0.69
C PRO A 35 -10.81 1.12 -0.53
N ALA A 36 -9.91 0.14 -0.38
CA ALA A 36 -10.29 -1.26 -0.19
C ALA A 36 -10.80 -1.57 1.22
N THR A 37 -10.36 -0.83 2.24
CA THR A 37 -10.71 -1.09 3.65
C THR A 37 -11.47 0.06 4.33
N GLY A 38 -11.45 1.26 3.74
CA GLY A 38 -11.95 2.47 4.37
C GLY A 38 -11.11 2.98 5.53
N GLN A 39 -9.96 2.35 5.80
CA GLN A 39 -9.02 2.71 6.88
C GLN A 39 -7.75 3.36 6.30
N PRO A 40 -7.04 4.21 7.05
CA PRO A 40 -5.77 4.78 6.58
C PRO A 40 -4.71 3.71 6.28
N TYR A 41 -3.88 3.94 5.25
CA TYR A 41 -2.67 3.13 5.03
C TYR A 41 -1.64 3.30 6.17
N PHE A 42 -1.53 4.54 6.66
CA PHE A 42 -0.64 4.98 7.74
C PHE A 42 -1.06 6.40 8.16
N THR A 43 -0.42 6.93 9.21
CA THR A 43 -0.57 8.33 9.63
C THR A 43 0.80 8.99 9.72
N LEU A 44 1.00 10.09 8.99
CA LEU A 44 2.13 11.00 9.16
C LEU A 44 1.70 12.11 10.11
N ARG A 45 2.31 12.16 11.30
CA ARG A 45 2.00 13.18 12.30
C ARG A 45 2.73 14.49 12.01
N ALA A 46 2.03 15.61 12.12
CA ALA A 46 2.57 16.96 11.97
C ALA A 46 3.78 17.18 12.89
N THR A 47 3.69 16.68 14.12
CA THR A 47 4.74 16.80 15.14
C THR A 47 6.02 16.04 14.82
N GLY A 48 5.99 15.13 13.85
CA GLY A 48 7.18 14.40 13.38
C GLY A 48 8.04 15.19 12.41
N TRP A 49 7.52 16.30 11.88
CA TRP A 49 8.26 17.15 10.96
C TRP A 49 9.16 18.12 11.73
N GLY A 50 10.47 18.00 11.52
CA GLY A 50 11.43 19.04 11.88
C GLY A 50 11.48 20.16 10.83
N GLY A 51 12.47 21.04 10.95
CA GLY A 51 12.79 22.03 9.91
C GLY A 51 13.76 21.49 8.84
N GLY A 52 14.02 22.30 7.81
CA GLY A 52 15.08 22.03 6.82
C GLY A 52 14.64 21.29 5.55
N TRP A 53 13.35 21.07 5.36
CA TRP A 53 12.82 20.49 4.12
C TRP A 53 12.80 21.51 2.98
N ALA A 54 13.02 21.03 1.76
CA ALA A 54 12.96 21.80 0.54
C ALA A 54 12.31 20.99 -0.60
N ALA A 55 11.91 21.70 -1.65
CA ALA A 55 11.40 21.06 -2.86
C ALA A 55 12.41 20.02 -3.39
N GLY A 56 11.92 18.82 -3.71
CA GLY A 56 12.75 17.70 -4.17
C GLY A 56 13.31 16.82 -3.07
N ASN A 57 13.21 17.20 -1.79
CA ASN A 57 13.47 16.25 -0.70
C ASN A 57 12.38 15.17 -0.66
N VAL A 58 12.75 13.95 -0.24
CA VAL A 58 11.84 12.81 -0.21
C VAL A 58 12.00 12.06 1.10
N LEU A 59 10.89 11.86 1.82
CA LEU A 59 10.79 10.83 2.84
C LEU A 59 10.35 9.52 2.17
N ARG A 60 11.15 8.45 2.32
CA ARG A 60 10.81 7.12 1.80
C ARG A 60 10.70 6.10 2.94
N PHE A 61 9.62 5.34 2.91
CA PHE A 61 9.41 4.20 3.80
C PHE A 61 8.62 3.12 3.07
N ASN A 62 8.76 1.88 3.53
CA ASN A 62 8.08 0.74 2.94
C ASN A 62 6.79 0.45 3.70
N THR A 63 5.73 0.17 2.96
CA THR A 63 4.50 -0.40 3.49
C THR A 63 4.43 -1.85 3.01
N VAL A 64 4.26 -2.79 3.94
CA VAL A 64 4.04 -4.19 3.60
C VAL A 64 2.56 -4.48 3.83
N GLY A 65 1.95 -5.26 2.92
CA GLY A 65 0.57 -5.70 3.11
C GLY A 65 0.43 -6.49 4.41
N ALA A 66 -0.71 -6.34 5.09
CA ALA A 66 -1.01 -7.10 6.30
C ALA A 66 -1.22 -8.61 6.03
N LEU A 67 -1.43 -8.98 4.76
CA LEU A 67 -1.58 -10.37 4.34
C LEU A 67 -0.23 -11.08 4.38
N PHE A 68 -0.16 -12.14 5.20
CA PHE A 68 1.00 -13.03 5.22
C PHE A 68 1.12 -13.76 3.86
N PRO A 69 2.34 -13.92 3.31
CA PRO A 69 2.52 -14.63 2.05
C PRO A 69 2.07 -16.10 2.17
N VAL A 70 1.34 -16.59 1.15
CA VAL A 70 0.95 -17.99 1.04
C VAL A 70 1.77 -18.69 -0.03
N TRP A 71 2.19 -19.93 0.25
CA TRP A 71 2.86 -20.81 -0.71
C TRP A 71 1.86 -21.84 -1.21
N VAL A 72 1.76 -22.03 -2.52
CA VAL A 72 0.84 -22.98 -3.14
C VAL A 72 1.63 -23.99 -3.96
N VAL A 73 1.31 -25.27 -3.80
CA VAL A 73 1.80 -26.34 -4.67
C VAL A 73 0.61 -26.92 -5.41
N ARG A 74 0.67 -26.96 -6.74
CA ARG A 74 -0.31 -27.66 -7.57
C ARG A 74 0.23 -29.03 -7.94
N THR A 75 -0.56 -30.06 -7.71
CA THR A 75 -0.35 -31.39 -8.27
C THR A 75 -1.54 -31.75 -9.15
N ILE A 76 -1.32 -32.59 -10.17
CA ILE A 76 -2.38 -33.16 -10.99
C ILE A 76 -2.36 -34.66 -10.75
N GLN A 77 -3.51 -35.24 -10.44
CA GLN A 77 -3.65 -36.69 -10.37
C GLN A 77 -3.52 -37.29 -11.77
N GLN A 78 -2.66 -38.30 -11.93
CA GLN A 78 -2.55 -39.01 -13.20
C GLN A 78 -3.87 -39.74 -13.51
N GLY A 79 -4.44 -39.48 -14.67
CA GLY A 79 -5.70 -40.06 -15.13
C GLY A 79 -5.95 -39.74 -16.61
N PRO A 80 -6.91 -40.42 -17.26
CA PRO A 80 -7.27 -40.12 -18.64
C PRO A 80 -7.75 -38.67 -18.75
N GLU A 81 -7.20 -37.93 -19.73
CA GLU A 81 -7.58 -36.56 -20.03
C GLU A 81 -9.08 -36.49 -20.30
N THR A 82 -9.81 -35.75 -19.47
CA THR A 82 -11.27 -35.57 -19.64
C THR A 82 -11.59 -34.21 -20.27
N VAL A 83 -10.65 -33.26 -20.26
CA VAL A 83 -10.82 -31.89 -20.77
C VAL A 83 -9.47 -31.34 -21.31
N PRO A 84 -9.43 -30.62 -22.44
CA PRO A 84 -8.17 -30.12 -23.05
C PRO A 84 -7.44 -29.03 -22.26
N ASN A 85 -8.16 -28.29 -21.40
CA ASN A 85 -7.62 -27.14 -20.68
C ASN A 85 -8.30 -27.00 -19.32
N ASP A 86 -7.51 -27.01 -18.25
CA ASP A 86 -7.96 -26.66 -16.89
C ASP A 86 -7.36 -25.32 -16.47
N SER A 87 -8.17 -24.49 -15.82
CA SER A 87 -7.72 -23.25 -15.20
C SER A 87 -8.28 -23.10 -13.80
N PHE A 88 -7.53 -22.45 -12.93
CA PHE A 88 -7.99 -22.06 -11.59
C PHE A 88 -7.39 -20.71 -11.24
N THR A 89 -8.09 -19.97 -10.38
CA THR A 89 -7.65 -18.66 -9.90
C THR A 89 -7.54 -18.72 -8.38
N LEU A 90 -6.43 -18.21 -7.85
CA LEU A 90 -6.23 -18.04 -6.41
C LEU A 90 -6.59 -16.61 -6.03
N LEU A 91 -7.47 -16.46 -5.04
CA LEU A 91 -7.77 -15.18 -4.41
C LEU A 91 -7.46 -15.28 -2.93
N ILE A 92 -6.50 -14.48 -2.48
CA ILE A 92 -6.21 -14.33 -1.04
C ILE A 92 -7.17 -13.26 -0.51
N ARG A 93 -8.00 -13.63 0.46
CA ARG A 93 -8.79 -12.67 1.24
C ARG A 93 -8.31 -12.68 2.68
N GLY A 94 -7.94 -11.52 3.19
CA GLY A 94 -7.70 -11.30 4.61
C GLY A 94 -8.98 -10.80 5.25
N ASP A 95 -9.20 -11.20 6.49
CA ASP A 95 -10.30 -10.66 7.29
C ASP A 95 -9.99 -9.23 7.75
N VAL A 96 -11.04 -8.44 7.93
CA VAL A 96 -10.99 -7.13 8.60
C VAL A 96 -11.60 -7.36 9.96
N ASP A 97 -10.75 -7.37 10.99
CA ASP A 97 -11.23 -7.44 12.37
C ASP A 97 -12.14 -6.22 12.63
N ARG A 98 -13.41 -6.50 12.92
CA ARG A 98 -14.42 -5.49 13.24
C ARG A 98 -14.40 -5.28 14.76
N PRO A 99 -14.05 -4.09 15.27
CA PRO A 99 -14.29 -3.79 16.69
C PRO A 99 -15.78 -3.71 17.00
#